data_AF-A0A3D5BNN5-F1
#
_entry.id   AF-A0A3D5BNN5-F1
#
_cell.length_a   1.000
_cell.length_b   1.000
_cell.length_c   1.000
_cell.angle_alpha   90.00
_cell.angle_beta   90.00
_cell.angle_gamma   90.00
#
_symmetry.space_group_name_H-M   'P 1'
#
loop_
_entity.id
_entity.type
_entity.pdbx_description
1 polymer ?
#
loop_
_entity_poly.entity_id
_entity_poly.type
_entity_poly.pdbx_seq_one_letter_code
_entity_poly.pdbx_strand_id
1 'polypeptide(L)'
;MDISLKYGSGSKTLELPDGADVTIMKPRDLPVLEDLGRALDYALDHPIGTPTLEGRPRPASVAIAVPDETRPAPLKTLLPVLLDRIFRIWPDLDPASVRIVVGGGLHPAP
;
A
#
# COMPACT_ATOMS: atom_id res chain seq x y z
N MET A 1 -5.64 36.19 -2.06
CA MET A 1 -5.07 35.04 -1.29
C MET A 1 -4.41 34.05 -2.25
N ASP A 2 -3.30 33.41 -1.84
CA ASP A 2 -2.53 32.52 -2.73
C ASP A 2 -2.68 31.05 -2.32
N ILE A 3 -3.26 30.21 -3.19
CA ILE A 3 -3.33 28.74 -3.00
C ILE A 3 -2.33 28.06 -3.95
N SER A 4 -1.48 27.19 -3.41
CA SER A 4 -0.68 26.28 -4.23
C SER A 4 -1.46 25.00 -4.58
N LEU A 5 -1.63 24.73 -5.87
CA LEU A 5 -2.30 23.55 -6.40
C LEU A 5 -1.30 22.67 -7.16
N LYS A 6 -1.26 21.36 -6.86
CA LYS A 6 -0.46 20.39 -7.64
C LYS A 6 -1.00 20.31 -9.07
N TYR A 7 -0.14 20.46 -10.07
CA TYR A 7 -0.50 20.41 -11.49
C TYR A 7 0.66 19.82 -12.31
N GLY A 8 0.43 18.64 -12.91
CA GLY A 8 1.50 17.87 -13.58
C GLY A 8 2.60 17.48 -12.60
N SER A 9 3.86 17.77 -12.96
CA SER A 9 5.04 17.51 -12.12
C SER A 9 5.35 18.63 -11.11
N GLY A 10 4.56 19.70 -11.08
CA GLY A 10 4.82 20.87 -10.23
C GLY A 10 3.58 21.39 -9.53
N SER A 11 3.59 22.69 -9.27
CA SER A 11 2.46 23.41 -8.68
C SER A 11 2.14 24.68 -9.45
N LYS A 12 0.88 25.11 -9.40
CA LYS A 12 0.42 26.42 -9.84
C LYS A 12 -0.08 27.20 -8.63
N THR A 13 0.25 28.48 -8.58
CA THR A 13 -0.33 29.40 -7.59
C THR A 13 -1.60 29.98 -8.17
N LEU A 14 -2.69 29.90 -7.40
CA LEU A 14 -3.97 30.51 -7.68
C LEU A 14 -4.11 31.76 -6.83
N GLU A 15 -4.28 32.91 -7.48
CA GLU A 15 -4.62 34.17 -6.81
C GLU A 15 -6.14 34.31 -6.79
N LEU A 16 -6.72 34.35 -5.59
CA LEU A 16 -8.16 34.52 -5.40
C LEU A 16 -8.48 35.96 -4.96
N PRO A 17 -9.59 36.56 -5.48
CA PRO A 17 -10.05 37.88 -5.07
C PRO A 17 -10.36 37.95 -3.58
N ASP A 18 -10.07 39.10 -2.95
CA ASP A 18 -10.22 39.25 -1.49
C ASP A 18 -11.67 39.18 -0.99
N GLY A 19 -12.66 39.42 -1.86
CA GLY A 19 -14.09 39.34 -1.53
C GLY A 19 -14.72 37.96 -1.78
N ALA A 20 -13.94 36.96 -2.21
CA ALA A 20 -14.45 35.62 -2.45
C ALA A 20 -14.65 34.86 -1.14
N ASP A 21 -15.81 34.20 -0.99
CA ASP A 21 -16.03 33.23 0.08
C ASP A 21 -15.37 31.90 -0.29
N VAL A 22 -14.29 31.55 0.42
CA VAL A 22 -13.42 30.42 0.06
C VAL A 22 -13.28 29.46 1.24
N THR A 23 -13.58 28.19 1.00
CA THR A 23 -13.30 27.08 1.94
C THR A 23 -12.29 26.12 1.33
N ILE A 24 -11.17 25.88 2.03
CA ILE A 24 -10.16 24.90 1.60
C ILE A 24 -10.38 23.58 2.35
N MET A 25 -10.82 22.55 1.62
CA MET A 25 -10.92 21.19 2.15
C MET A 25 -9.61 20.43 1.88
N LYS A 26 -8.98 19.91 2.94
CA LYS A 26 -7.78 19.09 2.85
C LYS A 26 -8.02 17.71 3.47
N PRO A 27 -7.30 16.67 3.00
CA PRO A 27 -7.24 15.40 3.70
C PRO A 27 -6.80 15.60 5.15
N ARG A 28 -7.23 14.70 6.03
CA ARG A 28 -6.74 14.67 7.41
C ARG A 28 -5.24 14.36 7.41
N ASP A 29 -4.47 15.13 8.15
CA ASP A 29 -3.07 14.81 8.41
C ASP A 29 -2.97 13.55 9.27
N LEU A 30 -2.25 12.56 8.77
CA LEU A 30 -1.95 11.31 9.46
C LEU A 30 -0.46 11.30 9.81
N PRO A 31 -0.07 10.72 10.97
CA PRO A 31 1.33 10.52 11.28
C PRO A 31 2.04 9.74 10.16
N VAL A 32 3.22 10.21 9.79
CA VAL A 32 4.06 9.51 8.81
C VAL A 32 4.68 8.29 9.49
N LEU A 33 4.64 7.15 8.82
CA LEU A 33 5.33 5.95 9.28
C LEU A 33 6.83 6.09 9.01
N GLU A 34 7.65 5.95 10.05
CA GLU A 34 9.11 6.04 9.94
C GLU A 34 9.71 4.84 9.18
N ASP A 35 9.14 3.65 9.41
CA ASP A 35 9.56 2.40 8.78
C ASP A 35 8.32 1.59 8.36
N LEU A 36 8.10 1.52 7.04
CA LEU A 36 6.97 0.80 6.47
C LEU A 36 7.06 -0.72 6.68
N GLY A 37 8.27 -1.29 6.68
CA GLY A 37 8.47 -2.72 6.87
C GLY A 37 8.12 -3.13 8.30
N ARG A 38 8.65 -2.40 9.28
CA ARG A 38 8.31 -2.60 10.70
C ARG A 38 6.82 -2.38 10.98
N ALA A 39 6.21 -1.38 10.34
CA ALA A 39 4.78 -1.14 10.47
C ALA A 39 3.94 -2.31 9.91
N LEU A 40 4.36 -2.90 8.79
CA LEU A 40 3.71 -4.09 8.23
C LEU A 40 3.89 -5.32 9.12
N ASP A 41 5.09 -5.56 9.65
CA ASP A 41 5.32 -6.67 10.59
C ASP A 41 4.43 -6.56 11.83
N TYR A 42 4.37 -5.37 12.43
CA TYR A 42 3.49 -5.10 13.55
C TYR A 42 2.01 -5.36 13.21
N ALA A 43 1.56 -4.93 12.03
CA ALA A 43 0.19 -5.15 11.58
C ALA A 43 -0.12 -6.64 11.36
N LEU A 44 0.83 -7.41 10.85
CA LEU A 44 0.70 -8.86 10.64
C LEU A 44 0.70 -9.65 11.95
N ASP A 45 1.34 -9.13 13.01
CA ASP A 45 1.27 -9.67 14.38
C ASP A 45 -0.08 -9.38 15.07
N HIS A 46 -0.79 -8.33 14.64
CA HIS A 46 -2.04 -7.86 15.25
C HIS A 46 -3.18 -7.80 14.22
N PRO A 47 -3.56 -8.94 13.59
CA PRO A 47 -4.60 -8.96 12.58
C PRO A 47 -5.97 -8.60 13.18
N ILE A 48 -6.77 -7.88 12.40
CA ILE A 48 -8.12 -7.49 12.80
C ILE A 48 -9.10 -8.59 12.33
N GLY A 49 -9.80 -9.22 13.27
CA GLY A 49 -10.91 -10.14 12.98
C GLY A 49 -10.53 -11.47 12.32
N THR A 50 -9.24 -11.81 12.25
CA THR A 50 -8.76 -13.09 11.68
C THR A 50 -7.54 -13.61 12.45
N PRO A 51 -7.20 -14.92 12.35
CA PRO A 51 -5.95 -15.44 12.88
C PRO A 51 -4.72 -14.86 12.16
N THR A 52 -3.59 -14.80 12.88
CA THR A 52 -2.28 -14.46 12.32
C THR A 52 -1.87 -15.45 11.23
N LEU A 53 -0.85 -15.12 10.44
CA LEU A 53 -0.31 -16.07 9.47
C LEU A 53 0.26 -17.31 10.16
N GLU A 54 0.92 -17.13 11.31
CA GLU A 54 1.50 -18.19 12.14
C GLU A 54 0.43 -19.15 12.68
N GLY A 55 -0.78 -18.65 12.96
CA GLY A 55 -1.90 -19.46 13.45
C GLY A 55 -2.59 -20.29 12.37
N ARG A 56 -2.14 -20.24 11.10
CA ARG A 56 -2.76 -20.94 9.98
C ARG A 56 -2.01 -22.23 9.63
N PRO A 57 -2.73 -23.28 9.20
CA PRO A 57 -2.08 -24.47 8.67
C PRO A 57 -1.32 -24.12 7.38
N ARG A 58 -0.27 -24.91 7.08
CA ARG A 58 0.50 -24.75 5.85
C ARG A 58 -0.41 -24.90 4.61
N PRO A 59 -0.44 -23.93 3.69
CA PRO A 59 -1.19 -24.04 2.45
C PRO A 59 -0.44 -24.89 1.42
N ALA A 60 -1.16 -25.39 0.41
CA ALA A 60 -0.55 -26.02 -0.76
C ALA A 60 0.05 -24.99 -1.74
N SER A 61 -0.54 -23.79 -1.79
CA SER A 61 -0.10 -22.66 -2.63
C SER A 61 -0.56 -21.34 -2.04
N VAL A 62 0.08 -20.23 -2.42
CA VAL A 62 -0.24 -18.88 -1.95
C VAL A 62 -0.41 -17.95 -3.16
N ALA A 63 -1.49 -17.17 -3.17
CA ALA A 63 -1.69 -16.09 -4.11
C ALA A 63 -1.67 -14.75 -3.37
N ILE A 64 -0.81 -13.82 -3.79
CA ILE A 64 -0.68 -12.48 -3.23
C ILE A 64 -1.22 -11.49 -4.26
N ALA A 65 -2.40 -10.94 -4.00
CA ALA A 65 -2.96 -9.88 -4.84
C ALA A 65 -2.26 -8.55 -4.55
N VAL A 66 -1.77 -7.89 -5.59
CA VAL A 66 -1.15 -6.56 -5.51
C VAL A 66 -1.85 -5.60 -6.45
N PRO A 67 -1.94 -4.30 -6.12
CA PRO A 67 -2.45 -3.33 -7.08
C PRO A 67 -1.51 -3.18 -8.28
N ASP A 68 -2.04 -2.63 -9.37
CA ASP A 68 -1.27 -2.27 -10.56
C ASP A 68 -0.41 -1.01 -10.37
N GLU A 69 0.30 -0.61 -11.44
CA GLU A 69 1.20 0.53 -11.46
C GLU A 69 0.49 1.89 -11.32
N THR A 70 -0.83 1.94 -11.51
CA THR A 70 -1.61 3.17 -11.35
C THR A 70 -1.85 3.51 -9.89
N ARG A 71 -1.49 2.61 -8.97
CA ARG A 71 -1.56 2.84 -7.52
C ARG A 71 -0.16 3.08 -6.94
N PRO A 72 0.00 4.12 -6.11
CA PRO A 72 1.29 4.42 -5.47
C PRO A 72 1.55 3.50 -4.26
N ALA A 73 1.33 2.19 -4.41
CA ALA A 73 1.60 1.23 -3.35
C ALA A 73 3.11 0.97 -3.24
N PRO A 74 3.72 1.03 -2.04
CA PRO A 74 5.17 0.83 -1.87
C PRO A 74 5.56 -0.65 -1.91
N LEU A 75 5.23 -1.35 -3.01
CA LEU A 75 5.38 -2.80 -3.15
C LEU A 75 6.83 -3.26 -3.03
N LYS A 76 7.80 -2.46 -3.48
CA LYS A 76 9.23 -2.75 -3.32
C LYS A 76 9.66 -2.89 -1.85
N THR A 77 8.94 -2.24 -0.94
CA THR A 77 9.19 -2.31 0.50
C THR A 77 8.31 -3.37 1.17
N LEU A 78 7.03 -3.45 0.80
CA LEU A 78 6.06 -4.31 1.48
C LEU A 78 6.13 -5.79 1.08
N LEU A 79 6.35 -6.09 -0.22
CA LEU A 79 6.33 -7.48 -0.70
C LEU A 79 7.46 -8.33 -0.14
N PRO A 80 8.72 -7.86 -0.06
CA PRO A 80 9.79 -8.64 0.57
C PRO A 80 9.47 -9.03 2.00
N VAL A 81 8.98 -8.09 2.82
CA VAL A 81 8.59 -8.35 4.22
C VAL A 81 7.52 -9.45 4.33
N LEU A 82 6.49 -9.39 3.48
CA LEU A 82 5.44 -10.41 3.46
C LEU A 82 5.97 -11.78 3.01
N LEU A 83 6.78 -11.82 1.95
CA LEU A 83 7.36 -13.07 1.43
C LEU A 83 8.32 -13.71 2.43
N ASP A 84 9.21 -12.91 3.05
CA ASP A 84 10.14 -13.36 4.08
C ASP A 84 9.36 -13.97 5.25
N ARG A 85 8.25 -13.36 5.66
CA ARG A 85 7.37 -13.91 6.70
C ARG A 85 6.70 -15.21 6.27
N ILE A 86 6.17 -15.29 5.04
CA ILE A 86 5.55 -16.52 4.50
C ILE A 86 6.55 -17.69 4.53
N PHE A 87 7.75 -17.50 3.99
CA PHE A 87 8.77 -18.55 3.93
C PHE A 87 9.38 -18.87 5.29
N ARG A 88 9.40 -17.91 6.23
CA ARG A 88 9.77 -18.19 7.63
C ARG A 88 8.77 -19.07 8.35
N ILE A 89 7.47 -18.90 8.09
CA ILE A 89 6.40 -19.69 8.72
C ILE A 89 6.27 -21.07 8.07
N TRP A 90 6.42 -21.13 6.74
CA TRP A 90 6.33 -22.36 5.95
C TRP A 90 7.61 -22.58 5.14
N PRO A 91 8.71 -23.03 5.78
CA PRO A 91 10.00 -23.19 5.11
C PRO A 91 10.00 -24.22 3.99
N ASP A 92 9.11 -25.22 4.05
CA ASP A 92 8.96 -26.26 3.02
C ASP A 92 7.98 -25.87 1.90
N LEU A 93 7.46 -24.64 1.90
CA LEU A 93 6.61 -24.15 0.82
C LEU A 93 7.45 -23.91 -0.43
N ASP A 94 7.19 -24.67 -1.49
CA ASP A 94 7.86 -24.48 -2.79
C ASP A 94 7.61 -23.05 -3.30
N PRO A 95 8.66 -22.24 -3.56
CA PRO A 95 8.51 -20.91 -4.12
C PRO A 95 7.70 -20.87 -5.43
N ALA A 96 7.71 -21.95 -6.23
CA ALA A 96 6.89 -22.05 -7.44
C ALA A 96 5.37 -22.11 -7.16
N SER A 97 4.98 -22.42 -5.92
CA SER A 97 3.59 -22.41 -5.44
C SER A 97 3.12 -21.04 -4.94
N VAL A 98 4.01 -20.03 -4.92
CA VAL A 98 3.68 -18.65 -4.55
C VAL A 98 3.54 -17.80 -5.81
N ARG A 99 2.37 -17.17 -6.00
CA ARG A 99 2.09 -16.34 -7.17
C ARG A 99 1.69 -14.93 -6.77
N ILE A 100 2.33 -13.94 -7.40
CA ILE A 100 1.90 -12.55 -7.35
C ILE A 100 0.85 -12.35 -8.43
N VAL A 101 -0.31 -11.84 -8.05
CA VAL A 101 -1.43 -11.55 -8.96
C VAL A 101 -1.62 -10.04 -9.01
N VAL A 102 -1.34 -9.44 -10.16
CA VAL A 102 -1.53 -7.99 -10.37
C VAL A 102 -3.01 -7.72 -10.64
N GLY A 103 -3.65 -6.98 -9.73
CA GLY A 103 -5.05 -6.59 -9.81
C GLY A 103 -5.26 -5.38 -10.73
N GLY A 104 -5.09 -5.58 -12.04
CA GLY A 104 -5.25 -4.52 -13.06
C GLY A 104 -6.71 -4.13 -13.37
N GLY A 105 -7.68 -4.96 -13.00
CA GLY A 105 -9.09 -4.67 -13.31
C GLY A 105 -9.33 -4.52 -14.82
N LEU A 106 -9.77 -3.33 -15.24
CA LEU A 106 -9.99 -2.97 -16.66
C LEU A 106 -8.80 -2.23 -17.29
N HIS A 107 -7.73 -1.98 -16.55
CA HIS A 107 -6.55 -1.35 -17.09
C HIS A 107 -5.85 -2.27 -18.09
N PRO A 108 -5.18 -1.72 -19.11
CA PRO A 108 -4.38 -2.52 -20.03
C PRO A 108 -3.32 -3.30 -19.26
N ALA A 109 -2.89 -4.43 -19.82
CA ALA A 109 -1.75 -5.14 -19.27
C ALA A 109 -0.49 -4.24 -19.34
N PRO A 110 0.35 -4.25 -18.29
CA PRO A 110 1.63 -3.54 -18.29
C PRO A 110 2.63 -4.13 -19.31
#